data_AF-A0A399PQT9-F1
#
_entry.id   AF-A0A399PQT9-F1
#
_cell.length_a   1.000
_cell.length_b   1.000
_cell.length_c   1.000
_cell.angle_alpha   90.00
_cell.angle_beta   90.00
_cell.angle_gamma   90.00
#
_symmetry.space_group_name_H-M   'P 1'
#
loop_
_entity.id
_entity.type
_entity.pdbx_description
1 polymer ?
#
loop_
_entity_poly.entity_id
_entity_poly.type
_entity_poly.pdbx_seq_one_letter_code
_entity_poly.pdbx_strand_id
1 'polypeptide(L)'
;TAREDQKFGITLADAPGLVARIRSHASLSFTGLHAHIGSQIFETDAFLESARRLLDLHERLLADGPVPELNLGGGFGIAYTSVDRPVPVPEIARRLARIVGDECGRRGIAVPVIAVEPGRSIVGPSTVTLYSVGTVKDVLVTVGGVDGEVAEASSATGDIEDPRIAEEAETAVRRYVSVDGGMSDNARPALYGADYSVRIAGRASDAVPALVRIAGKHCESGDLVVLADYLPGDVRPDDLLAVPATGAYCWALASNYNWIGRPPVVAVRDGQARVIVRGETEADLLARD
;
A
#
# COMPACT_ATOMS: atom_id res chain seq x y z
N THR A 1 13.50 10.66 10.03
CA THR A 1 12.23 10.35 9.34
C THR A 1 12.12 11.23 8.10
N ALA A 2 11.23 10.91 7.15
CA ALA A 2 11.15 11.55 5.82
C ALA A 2 10.98 13.08 5.83
N ARG A 3 10.29 13.63 6.83
CA ARG A 3 10.03 15.07 7.03
C ARG A 3 10.23 15.42 8.50
N GLU A 4 10.48 16.70 8.79
CA GLU A 4 10.61 17.19 10.17
C GLU A 4 9.25 17.42 10.83
N ASP A 5 8.24 17.88 10.09
CA ASP A 5 6.87 18.07 10.58
C ASP A 5 6.09 16.74 10.57
N GLN A 6 6.32 15.93 11.60
CA GLN A 6 5.66 14.66 11.83
C GLN A 6 5.91 14.17 13.26
N LYS A 7 5.11 13.21 13.72
CA LYS A 7 5.07 12.77 15.12
C LYS A 7 6.24 11.88 15.60
N PHE A 8 7.09 11.39 14.71
CA PHE A 8 8.12 10.38 15.00
C PHE A 8 9.54 10.96 15.06
N GLY A 9 10.39 10.29 15.82
CA GLY A 9 11.82 10.57 15.83
C GLY A 9 12.17 11.90 16.45
N ILE A 10 13.44 12.27 16.29
CA ILE A 10 14.08 13.46 16.84
C ILE A 10 14.83 14.13 15.69
N THR A 11 14.91 15.46 15.69
CA THR A 11 15.70 16.19 14.69
C THR A 11 17.18 15.80 14.78
N LEU A 12 17.92 15.88 13.67
CA LEU A 12 19.35 15.58 13.68
C LEU A 12 20.16 16.56 14.55
N ALA A 13 19.63 17.77 14.79
CA ALA A 13 20.24 18.78 15.63
C ALA A 13 20.10 18.44 17.12
N ASP A 14 18.96 17.90 17.55
CA ASP A 14 18.69 17.56 18.95
C ASP A 14 19.25 16.18 19.35
N ALA A 15 19.52 15.32 18.37
CA ALA A 15 19.95 13.94 18.60
C ALA A 15 21.20 13.81 19.52
N PRO A 16 22.29 14.61 19.38
CA PRO A 16 23.46 14.48 20.25
C PRO A 16 23.15 14.65 21.75
N GLY A 17 22.30 15.62 22.11
CA GLY A 17 21.91 15.86 23.50
C GLY A 17 21.14 14.67 24.10
N LEU A 18 20.29 14.03 23.30
CA LEU A 18 19.58 12.82 23.73
C LEU A 18 20.48 11.60 23.84
N VAL A 19 21.42 11.42 22.92
CA VAL A 19 22.39 10.31 22.98
C VAL A 19 23.26 10.44 24.24
N ALA A 20 23.73 11.65 24.55
CA ALA A 20 24.47 11.92 25.78
C ALA A 20 23.62 11.57 27.03
N ARG A 21 22.34 11.93 27.03
CA ARG A 21 21.41 11.57 28.12
C ARG A 21 21.16 10.07 28.20
N ILE A 22 21.03 9.35 27.08
CA ILE A 22 20.89 7.89 27.09
C ILE A 22 22.15 7.25 27.71
N ARG A 23 23.34 7.70 27.29
CA ARG A 23 24.62 7.18 27.79
C ARG A 23 24.89 7.49 29.27
N SER A 24 24.23 8.48 29.86
CA SER A 24 24.37 8.77 31.30
C SER A 24 23.57 7.84 32.20
N HIS A 25 22.65 7.03 31.64
CA HIS A 25 21.87 6.06 32.40
C HIS A 25 22.46 4.65 32.29
N ALA A 26 22.90 4.08 33.42
CA ALA A 26 23.47 2.73 33.47
C ALA A 26 22.49 1.60 33.05
N SER A 27 21.18 1.87 33.04
CA SER A 27 20.14 0.93 32.60
C SER A 27 19.88 0.96 31.09
N LEU A 28 20.55 1.84 30.34
CA LEU A 28 20.36 1.99 28.90
C LEU A 28 21.68 1.76 28.15
N SER A 29 21.57 1.23 26.94
CA SER A 29 22.68 1.11 26.00
C SER A 29 22.29 1.76 24.68
N PHE A 30 23.08 2.74 24.25
CA PHE A 30 22.89 3.35 22.94
C PHE A 30 23.52 2.47 21.86
N THR A 31 22.70 1.86 21.00
CA THR A 31 23.15 0.88 20.00
C THR A 31 23.26 1.43 18.59
N GLY A 32 22.60 2.54 18.28
CA GLY A 32 22.57 3.00 16.89
C GLY A 32 21.60 4.12 16.60
N LEU A 33 21.55 4.47 15.32
CA LEU A 33 20.64 5.46 14.77
C LEU A 33 19.61 4.78 13.86
N HIS A 34 18.42 5.37 13.79
CA HIS A 34 17.33 4.90 12.95
C HIS A 34 16.80 6.03 12.07
N ALA A 35 16.49 5.72 10.81
CA ALA A 35 15.61 6.55 10.00
C ALA A 35 14.70 5.72 9.11
N HIS A 36 13.46 6.18 8.99
CA HIS A 36 12.49 5.69 8.01
C HIS A 36 12.04 6.84 7.11
N ILE A 37 12.22 6.69 5.79
CA ILE A 37 12.14 7.80 4.83
C ILE A 37 10.92 7.77 3.90
N GLY A 38 10.06 6.76 4.00
CA GLY A 38 8.83 6.72 3.23
C GLY A 38 8.34 5.31 2.91
N SER A 39 7.40 5.22 1.97
CA SER A 39 6.78 3.98 1.50
C SER A 39 6.72 3.98 -0.02
N GLN A 40 6.69 2.79 -0.64
CA GLN A 40 6.70 2.60 -2.09
C GLN A 40 7.90 3.28 -2.78
N ILE A 41 9.07 3.19 -2.17
CA ILE A 41 10.30 3.74 -2.71
C ILE A 41 10.86 2.78 -3.76
N PHE A 42 10.97 3.26 -5.00
CA PHE A 42 11.57 2.52 -6.11
C PHE A 42 13.01 2.95 -6.41
N GLU A 43 13.39 4.17 -6.05
CA GLU A 43 14.71 4.73 -6.34
C GLU A 43 15.62 4.77 -5.12
N THR A 44 16.92 4.58 -5.34
CA THR A 44 17.91 4.50 -4.26
C THR A 44 18.45 5.86 -3.80
N ASP A 45 18.18 6.94 -4.54
CA ASP A 45 18.76 8.25 -4.27
C ASP A 45 18.24 8.87 -2.95
N ALA A 46 16.97 8.62 -2.63
CA ALA A 46 16.40 9.03 -1.35
C ALA A 46 17.08 8.32 -0.15
N PHE A 47 17.39 7.04 -0.31
CA PHE A 47 18.13 6.30 0.72
C PHE A 47 19.57 6.76 0.83
N LEU A 48 20.22 7.09 -0.29
CA LEU A 48 21.59 7.63 -0.31
C LEU A 48 21.67 8.92 0.50
N GLU A 49 20.77 9.86 0.24
CA GLU A 49 20.75 11.15 0.94
C GLU A 49 20.48 10.96 2.44
N SER A 50 19.55 10.09 2.80
CA SER A 50 19.29 9.76 4.21
C SER A 50 20.48 9.09 4.90
N ALA A 51 21.16 8.18 4.21
CA ALA A 51 22.33 7.49 4.75
C ALA A 51 23.47 8.49 5.01
N ARG A 52 23.72 9.44 4.08
CA ARG A 52 24.73 10.49 4.26
C ARG A 52 24.48 11.34 5.51
N ARG A 53 23.27 11.86 5.67
CA ARG A 53 22.90 12.69 6.83
C ARG A 53 23.00 11.92 8.15
N LEU A 54 22.63 10.65 8.14
CA LEU A 54 22.79 9.77 9.30
C LEU A 54 24.26 9.49 9.60
N LEU A 55 25.10 9.33 8.58
CA LEU A 55 26.54 9.12 8.74
C LEU A 55 27.25 10.38 9.26
N ASP A 56 26.81 11.58 8.89
CA ASP A 56 27.29 12.85 9.48
C ASP A 56 27.00 12.90 11.00
N LEU A 57 25.83 12.44 11.42
CA LEU A 57 25.51 12.35 12.85
C LEU A 57 26.29 11.21 13.52
N HIS A 58 26.37 10.05 12.90
CA HIS A 58 27.12 8.90 13.39
C HIS A 58 28.58 9.28 13.69
N GLU A 59 29.26 9.91 12.73
CA GLU A 59 30.66 10.36 12.88
C GLU A 59 30.84 11.28 14.10
N ARG A 60 29.97 12.27 14.27
CA ARG A 60 30.01 13.17 15.44
C ARG A 60 29.83 12.44 16.76
N LEU A 61 28.92 11.46 16.81
CA LEU A 61 28.62 10.70 18.02
C LEU A 61 29.72 9.71 18.42
N LEU A 62 30.61 9.33 17.50
CA LEU A 62 31.75 8.46 17.77
C LEU A 62 32.75 9.09 18.75
N ALA A 63 32.82 10.43 18.80
CA ALA A 63 33.68 11.14 19.74
C ALA A 63 33.33 10.83 21.21
N ASP A 64 32.05 10.59 21.48
CA ASP A 64 31.53 10.36 22.83
C ASP A 64 31.33 8.86 23.14
N GLY A 65 31.63 7.95 22.20
CA GLY A 65 31.44 6.51 22.35
C GLY A 65 30.85 5.80 21.11
N PRO A 66 30.71 4.46 21.15
CA PRO A 66 30.37 3.66 19.98
C PRO A 66 28.94 3.89 19.47
N VAL A 67 28.76 3.74 18.15
CA VAL A 67 27.46 3.71 17.46
C VAL A 67 27.38 2.45 16.58
N PRO A 68 27.14 1.26 17.17
CA PRO A 68 27.29 -0.02 16.45
C PRO A 68 26.40 -0.22 15.22
N GLU A 69 25.19 0.35 15.21
CA GLU A 69 24.16 0.07 14.21
C GLU A 69 23.66 1.33 13.50
N LEU A 70 23.40 1.20 12.20
CA LEU A 70 22.66 2.14 11.38
C LEU A 70 21.45 1.44 10.75
N ASN A 71 20.26 1.73 11.26
CA ASN A 71 19.02 1.20 10.72
C ASN A 71 18.40 2.19 9.72
N LEU A 72 18.34 1.78 8.46
CA LEU A 72 17.86 2.60 7.33
C LEU A 72 16.36 2.40 7.04
N GLY A 73 15.66 1.73 7.95
CA GLY A 73 14.22 1.54 7.88
C GLY A 73 13.80 0.67 6.69
N GLY A 74 12.56 0.86 6.26
CA GLY A 74 11.91 0.07 5.22
C GLY A 74 11.41 0.93 4.07
N GLY A 75 10.21 0.62 3.58
CA GLY A 75 9.58 1.39 2.52
C GLY A 75 9.86 0.89 1.10
N PHE A 76 10.60 -0.21 0.97
CA PHE A 76 10.88 -0.84 -0.33
C PHE A 76 9.59 -1.17 -1.07
N GLY A 77 9.48 -0.65 -2.30
CA GLY A 77 8.27 -0.79 -3.09
C GLY A 77 8.02 -2.20 -3.60
N ILE A 78 6.76 -2.47 -3.93
CA ILE A 78 6.32 -3.63 -4.69
C ILE A 78 5.49 -3.18 -5.88
N ALA A 79 5.22 -4.11 -6.80
CA ALA A 79 4.27 -3.89 -7.88
C ALA A 79 2.84 -4.19 -7.40
N TYR A 80 1.96 -3.21 -7.49
CA TYR A 80 0.51 -3.39 -7.33
C TYR A 80 -0.18 -3.53 -8.68
N THR A 81 0.37 -2.86 -9.69
CA THR A 81 -0.12 -2.86 -11.07
C THR A 81 0.97 -3.33 -12.03
N SER A 82 0.60 -3.59 -13.28
CA SER A 82 1.53 -4.02 -14.33
C SER A 82 2.53 -2.95 -14.77
N VAL A 83 2.32 -1.67 -14.41
CA VAL A 83 3.22 -0.57 -14.76
C VAL A 83 4.30 -0.34 -13.71
N ASP A 84 4.11 -0.86 -12.50
CA ASP A 84 5.09 -0.72 -11.42
C ASP A 84 6.37 -1.52 -11.73
N ARG A 85 7.52 -0.93 -11.38
CA ARG A 85 8.86 -1.51 -11.61
C ARG A 85 9.71 -1.40 -10.34
N PRO A 86 9.40 -2.16 -9.27
CA PRO A 86 10.18 -2.11 -8.04
C PRO A 86 11.57 -2.72 -8.23
N VAL A 87 12.57 -2.15 -7.57
CA VAL A 87 13.92 -2.74 -7.49
C VAL A 87 13.90 -3.92 -6.52
N PRO A 88 14.46 -5.09 -6.86
CA PRO A 88 14.51 -6.23 -5.96
C PRO A 88 15.26 -5.91 -4.65
N VAL A 89 14.73 -6.38 -3.51
CA VAL A 89 15.32 -6.14 -2.18
C VAL A 89 16.80 -6.54 -2.09
N PRO A 90 17.28 -7.69 -2.63
CA PRO A 90 18.70 -8.03 -2.61
C PRO A 90 19.57 -7.01 -3.35
N GLU A 91 19.05 -6.36 -4.38
CA GLU A 91 19.77 -5.33 -5.10
C GLU A 91 19.83 -4.02 -4.30
N ILE A 92 18.71 -3.62 -3.69
CA ILE A 92 18.67 -2.47 -2.78
C ILE A 92 19.68 -2.66 -1.65
N ALA A 93 19.70 -3.84 -1.01
CA ALA A 93 20.64 -4.15 0.07
C ALA A 93 22.11 -4.01 -0.37
N ARG A 94 22.48 -4.53 -1.55
CA ARG A 94 23.84 -4.38 -2.10
C ARG A 94 24.20 -2.92 -2.37
N ARG A 95 23.25 -2.14 -2.92
CA ARG A 95 23.45 -0.71 -3.20
C ARG A 95 23.65 0.07 -1.90
N LEU A 96 22.80 -0.15 -0.89
CA LEU A 96 22.92 0.46 0.43
C LEU A 96 24.25 0.12 1.11
N ALA A 97 24.64 -1.16 1.11
CA ALA A 97 25.91 -1.59 1.69
C ALA A 97 27.11 -0.91 1.03
N ARG A 98 27.10 -0.80 -0.31
CA ARG A 98 28.15 -0.07 -1.05
C ARG A 98 28.19 1.40 -0.66
N ILE A 99 27.04 2.08 -0.66
CA ILE A 99 26.92 3.49 -0.30
C ILE A 99 27.48 3.76 1.08
N VAL A 100 27.03 3.00 2.09
CA VAL A 100 27.49 3.17 3.47
C VAL A 100 28.99 2.88 3.56
N GLY A 101 29.47 1.82 2.92
CA GLY A 101 30.89 1.48 2.87
C GLY A 101 31.76 2.59 2.28
N ASP A 102 31.35 3.16 1.14
CA ASP A 102 32.07 4.24 0.46
C ASP A 102 32.10 5.53 1.30
N GLU A 103 30.97 5.90 1.92
CA GLU A 103 30.89 7.09 2.77
C GLU A 103 31.69 6.92 4.08
N CYS A 104 31.66 5.74 4.71
CA CYS A 104 32.52 5.42 5.85
C CYS A 104 34.01 5.48 5.47
N GLY A 105 34.38 4.94 4.30
CA GLY A 105 35.75 4.97 3.79
C GLY A 105 36.27 6.39 3.56
N ARG A 106 35.46 7.30 3.01
CA ARG A 106 35.83 8.73 2.83
C ARG A 106 36.03 9.46 4.15
N ARG A 107 35.31 9.09 5.20
CA ARG A 107 35.38 9.68 6.54
C ARG A 107 36.47 9.05 7.41
N GLY A 108 37.02 7.90 7.00
CA GLY A 108 37.98 7.15 7.80
C GLY A 108 37.36 6.50 9.06
N ILE A 109 36.06 6.19 9.03
CA ILE A 109 35.34 5.55 10.14
C ILE A 109 35.02 4.08 9.82
N ALA A 110 34.82 3.27 10.85
CA ALA A 110 34.39 1.89 10.67
C ALA A 110 32.96 1.82 10.12
N VAL A 111 32.68 0.81 9.29
CA VAL A 111 31.33 0.55 8.77
C VAL A 111 30.46 -0.03 9.90
N PRO A 112 29.35 0.61 10.29
CA PRO A 112 28.44 0.04 11.29
C PRO A 112 27.67 -1.15 10.73
N VAL A 113 27.02 -1.92 11.61
CA VAL A 113 26.02 -2.90 11.19
C VAL A 113 24.87 -2.15 10.51
N ILE A 114 24.51 -2.57 9.30
CA ILE A 114 23.40 -1.98 8.55
C ILE A 114 22.16 -2.82 8.76
N ALA A 115 21.10 -2.21 9.29
CA ALA A 115 19.80 -2.83 9.47
C ALA A 115 18.74 -2.20 8.53
N VAL A 116 17.74 -3.01 8.17
CA VAL A 116 16.60 -2.61 7.33
C VAL A 116 15.31 -3.25 7.85
N GLU A 117 14.16 -2.65 7.55
CA GLU A 117 12.84 -3.00 8.10
C GLU A 117 11.81 -3.31 6.99
N PRO A 118 12.05 -4.30 6.12
CA PRO A 118 11.11 -4.66 5.06
C PRO A 118 9.82 -5.26 5.65
N GLY A 119 8.69 -4.64 5.35
CA GLY A 119 7.36 -5.22 5.61
C GLY A 119 6.68 -5.60 4.30
N ARG A 120 6.20 -4.57 3.59
CA ARG A 120 5.47 -4.69 2.32
C ARG A 120 6.16 -5.58 1.29
N SER A 121 7.47 -5.46 1.13
CA SER A 121 8.25 -6.21 0.14
C SER A 121 8.40 -7.70 0.46
N ILE A 122 8.17 -8.11 1.70
CA ILE A 122 8.19 -9.53 2.10
C ILE A 122 6.80 -10.14 1.93
N VAL A 123 5.78 -9.51 2.51
CA VAL A 123 4.45 -10.14 2.63
C VAL A 123 3.45 -9.68 1.58
N GLY A 124 3.63 -8.52 0.96
CA GLY A 124 2.67 -7.97 -0.01
C GLY A 124 2.44 -8.92 -1.19
N PRO A 125 3.49 -9.29 -1.96
CA PRO A 125 3.35 -10.13 -3.15
C PRO A 125 2.97 -11.59 -2.88
N SER A 126 3.08 -12.07 -1.64
CA SER A 126 2.81 -13.48 -1.32
C SER A 126 1.33 -13.83 -1.21
N THR A 127 0.45 -12.81 -1.19
CA THR A 127 -0.98 -12.99 -0.92
C THR A 127 -1.82 -12.30 -1.98
N VAL A 128 -2.93 -12.94 -2.33
CA VAL A 128 -4.00 -12.42 -3.16
C VAL A 128 -5.30 -12.48 -2.37
N THR A 129 -6.20 -11.51 -2.57
CA THR A 129 -7.57 -11.59 -2.06
C THR A 129 -8.47 -12.09 -3.17
N LEU A 130 -9.25 -13.13 -2.88
CA LEU A 130 -10.23 -13.68 -3.79
C LEU A 130 -11.61 -13.14 -3.43
N TYR A 131 -12.39 -12.82 -4.45
CA TYR A 131 -13.76 -12.33 -4.31
C TYR A 131 -14.71 -13.01 -5.29
N SER A 132 -15.95 -13.20 -4.88
CA SER A 132 -17.04 -13.62 -5.77
C SER A 132 -17.73 -12.39 -6.36
N VAL A 133 -17.96 -12.37 -7.67
CA VAL A 133 -18.76 -11.33 -8.32
C VAL A 133 -20.23 -11.51 -7.96
N GLY A 134 -20.85 -10.45 -7.44
CA GLY A 134 -22.29 -10.39 -7.19
C GLY A 134 -23.06 -9.72 -8.32
N THR A 135 -22.82 -8.42 -8.52
CA THR A 135 -23.58 -7.60 -9.48
C THR A 135 -22.66 -6.99 -10.52
N VAL A 136 -23.13 -6.91 -11.76
CA VAL A 136 -22.45 -6.19 -12.84
C VAL A 136 -23.40 -5.15 -13.42
N LYS A 137 -22.96 -3.88 -13.46
CA LYS A 137 -23.76 -2.76 -13.96
C LYS A 137 -22.91 -1.86 -14.85
N ASP A 138 -23.44 -1.50 -16.00
CA ASP A 138 -22.83 -0.49 -16.87
C ASP A 138 -23.30 0.90 -16.44
N VAL A 139 -22.35 1.82 -16.23
CA VAL A 139 -22.59 3.19 -15.80
C VAL A 139 -22.04 4.15 -16.85
N LEU A 140 -22.89 5.05 -17.33
CA LEU A 140 -22.48 6.14 -18.20
C LEU A 140 -21.73 7.19 -17.39
N VAL A 141 -20.56 7.58 -17.88
CA VAL A 141 -19.70 8.61 -17.28
C VAL A 141 -19.36 9.66 -18.33
N THR A 142 -19.33 10.92 -17.92
CA THR A 142 -18.90 12.02 -18.80
C THR A 142 -17.38 12.03 -18.94
N VAL A 143 -16.90 12.17 -20.17
CA VAL A 143 -15.49 12.27 -20.56
C VAL A 143 -15.21 13.77 -20.74
N GLY A 144 -14.39 14.38 -19.86
CA GLY A 144 -13.97 15.78 -20.05
C GLY A 144 -13.91 16.71 -18.84
N GLY A 145 -13.97 16.23 -17.59
CA GLY A 145 -13.66 17.04 -16.41
C GLY A 145 -12.24 16.76 -15.91
N VAL A 146 -11.31 17.69 -16.09
CA VAL A 146 -10.05 17.70 -15.34
C VAL A 146 -10.43 18.06 -13.89
N ASP A 147 -9.87 17.32 -12.93
CA ASP A 147 -10.11 17.37 -11.47
C ASP A 147 -11.21 16.45 -10.93
N GLY A 148 -10.87 15.18 -10.73
CA GLY A 148 -11.05 14.46 -9.45
C GLY A 148 -12.44 14.20 -8.86
N GLU A 149 -13.51 14.85 -9.30
CA GLU A 149 -14.87 14.64 -8.80
C GLU A 149 -15.73 14.01 -9.91
N VAL A 150 -16.12 12.76 -9.68
CA VAL A 150 -17.05 12.05 -10.56
C VAL A 150 -18.43 12.62 -10.30
N ALA A 151 -18.90 13.53 -11.17
CA ALA A 151 -20.32 13.87 -11.20
C ALA A 151 -21.09 12.65 -11.72
N GLU A 152 -21.84 11.98 -10.84
CA GLU A 152 -22.87 11.03 -11.26
C GLU A 152 -23.96 11.82 -12.01
N ALA A 153 -24.20 11.49 -13.28
CA ALA A 153 -25.33 12.03 -14.01
C ALA A 153 -26.62 11.47 -13.38
N SER A 154 -27.21 12.23 -12.45
CA SER A 154 -28.53 11.92 -11.88
C SER A 154 -29.58 12.08 -12.98
N SER A 155 -30.31 11.01 -13.27
CA SER A 155 -31.49 11.06 -14.14
C SER A 155 -32.63 11.76 -13.39
N ALA A 156 -32.72 13.08 -13.52
CA ALA A 156 -33.88 13.85 -13.09
C ALA A 156 -34.43 14.61 -14.30
N THR A 157 -35.60 14.17 -14.78
CA THR A 157 -36.44 14.88 -15.73
C THR A 157 -36.87 16.21 -15.15
N GLY A 158 -36.46 17.32 -15.77
CA GLY A 158 -36.88 18.67 -15.43
C GLY A 158 -36.45 19.65 -16.51
N ASP A 159 -37.42 20.09 -17.31
CA ASP A 159 -37.26 21.02 -18.42
C ASP A 159 -36.63 22.36 -18.00
N ILE A 160 -35.69 22.86 -18.81
CA ILE A 160 -35.55 24.24 -19.36
C ILE A 160 -34.27 24.25 -20.22
N GLU A 161 -34.43 24.30 -21.54
CA GLU A 161 -33.34 24.43 -22.52
C GLU A 161 -32.95 25.91 -22.73
N ASP A 162 -31.69 26.28 -22.49
CA ASP A 162 -31.05 27.46 -23.08
C ASP A 162 -30.26 26.99 -24.33
N PRO A 163 -30.63 27.41 -25.56
CA PRO A 163 -30.15 26.79 -26.79
C PRO A 163 -28.78 27.33 -27.26
N ARG A 164 -27.92 27.85 -26.38
CA ARG A 164 -26.60 28.39 -26.79
C ARG A 164 -25.47 27.86 -25.89
N ILE A 165 -24.74 26.90 -26.46
CA ILE A 165 -23.54 26.21 -25.99
C ILE A 165 -23.83 25.01 -25.07
N ALA A 166 -24.31 23.91 -25.66
CA ALA A 166 -24.04 22.57 -25.15
C ALA A 166 -23.13 21.87 -26.16
N GLU A 167 -21.81 21.92 -25.94
CA GLU A 167 -20.96 20.84 -26.47
C GLU A 167 -21.53 19.55 -25.87
N GLU A 168 -22.01 18.62 -26.71
CA GLU A 168 -22.44 17.30 -26.25
C GLU A 168 -21.27 16.68 -25.50
N ALA A 169 -21.36 16.65 -24.18
CA ALA A 169 -20.29 16.13 -23.35
C ALA A 169 -20.10 14.66 -23.73
N GLU A 170 -18.91 14.31 -24.21
CA GLU A 170 -18.61 12.95 -24.65
C GLU A 170 -18.89 12.00 -23.47
N THR A 171 -19.59 10.90 -23.70
CA THR A 171 -19.88 9.91 -22.65
C THR A 171 -19.18 8.60 -22.95
N ALA A 172 -18.73 7.92 -21.90
CA ALA A 172 -18.16 6.59 -21.95
C ALA A 172 -18.87 5.65 -20.96
N VAL A 173 -18.74 4.35 -21.17
CA VAL A 173 -19.26 3.34 -20.23
C VAL A 173 -18.15 2.87 -19.31
N ARG A 174 -18.41 2.89 -18.00
CA ARG A 174 -17.61 2.21 -16.99
C ARG A 174 -18.43 1.06 -16.41
N ARG A 175 -17.86 -0.15 -16.45
CA ARG A 175 -18.51 -1.32 -15.87
C ARG A 175 -18.20 -1.45 -14.39
N TYR A 176 -19.21 -1.31 -13.55
CA TYR A 176 -19.11 -1.59 -12.12
C TYR A 176 -19.33 -3.07 -11.87
N VAL A 177 -18.40 -3.68 -11.13
CA VAL A 177 -18.45 -5.08 -10.70
C VAL A 177 -18.42 -5.09 -9.18
N SER A 178 -19.55 -5.42 -8.57
CA SER A 178 -19.67 -5.49 -7.10
C SER A 178 -19.23 -6.86 -6.60
N VAL A 179 -18.43 -6.89 -5.54
CA VAL A 179 -17.87 -8.10 -4.94
C VAL A 179 -18.36 -8.34 -3.50
N ASP A 180 -18.12 -9.55 -3.00
CA ASP A 180 -18.57 -10.03 -1.69
C ASP A 180 -17.76 -9.51 -0.47
N GLY A 181 -16.76 -8.67 -0.70
CA GLY A 181 -15.97 -7.94 0.31
C GLY A 181 -16.03 -6.43 0.14
N GLY A 182 -14.91 -5.74 0.34
CA GLY A 182 -14.78 -4.29 0.13
C GLY A 182 -13.74 -3.63 1.03
N MET A 183 -14.02 -2.40 1.44
CA MET A 183 -13.17 -1.61 2.33
C MET A 183 -13.00 -2.25 3.73
N SER A 184 -13.89 -3.16 4.14
CA SER A 184 -13.72 -3.90 5.40
C SER A 184 -12.54 -4.87 5.39
N ASP A 185 -12.15 -5.42 4.24
CA ASP A 185 -10.98 -6.31 4.13
C ASP A 185 -9.80 -5.66 3.40
N ASN A 186 -10.07 -4.64 2.56
CA ASN A 186 -9.06 -3.82 1.92
C ASN A 186 -9.43 -2.33 1.92
N ALA A 187 -9.18 -1.64 3.03
CA ALA A 187 -9.42 -0.20 3.15
C ALA A 187 -8.42 0.68 2.38
N ARG A 188 -7.39 0.10 1.75
CA ARG A 188 -6.26 0.88 1.21
C ARG A 188 -6.62 1.80 0.05
N PRO A 189 -7.51 1.44 -0.90
CA PRO A 189 -7.94 2.37 -1.93
C PRO A 189 -8.63 3.60 -1.33
N ALA A 190 -9.52 3.41 -0.36
CA ALA A 190 -10.22 4.51 0.30
C ALA A 190 -9.31 5.38 1.18
N LEU A 191 -8.39 4.76 1.94
CA LEU A 191 -7.53 5.49 2.89
C LEU A 191 -6.33 6.19 2.23
N TYR A 192 -5.81 5.60 1.15
CA TYR A 192 -4.52 6.01 0.59
C TYR A 192 -4.56 6.29 -0.92
N GLY A 193 -5.71 6.13 -1.56
CA GLY A 193 -5.78 6.15 -3.03
C GLY A 193 -4.95 5.03 -3.66
N ALA A 194 -4.75 3.92 -2.94
CA ALA A 194 -3.93 2.82 -3.43
C ALA A 194 -4.60 2.15 -4.63
N ASP A 195 -3.85 2.01 -5.73
CA ASP A 195 -4.31 1.32 -6.91
C ASP A 195 -3.90 -0.16 -6.91
N TYR A 196 -4.66 -0.99 -7.61
CA TYR A 196 -4.54 -2.45 -7.62
C TYR A 196 -4.95 -3.01 -8.98
N SER A 197 -4.32 -4.11 -9.39
CA SER A 197 -4.85 -4.91 -10.50
C SER A 197 -5.93 -5.90 -10.06
N VAL A 198 -6.72 -6.40 -11.00
CA VAL A 198 -7.71 -7.48 -10.79
C VAL A 198 -7.77 -8.44 -11.97
N ARG A 199 -7.88 -9.74 -11.73
CA ARG A 199 -8.02 -10.76 -12.79
C ARG A 199 -9.13 -11.76 -12.46
N ILE A 200 -9.76 -12.33 -13.49
CA ILE A 200 -10.61 -13.51 -13.31
C ILE A 200 -9.70 -14.71 -13.02
N ALA A 201 -9.95 -15.40 -11.91
CA ALA A 201 -9.13 -16.51 -11.41
C ALA A 201 -9.73 -17.90 -11.70
N GLY A 202 -11.03 -17.97 -12.00
CA GLY A 202 -11.75 -19.25 -12.18
C GLY A 202 -11.90 -19.73 -13.63
N ARG A 203 -11.61 -18.87 -14.61
CA ARG A 203 -11.78 -19.18 -16.05
C ARG A 203 -10.97 -18.25 -16.93
N ALA A 204 -10.77 -18.65 -18.19
CA ALA A 204 -10.28 -17.79 -19.26
C ALA A 204 -11.45 -17.20 -20.07
N SER A 205 -11.20 -16.08 -20.75
CA SER A 205 -12.13 -15.46 -21.67
C SER A 205 -11.37 -14.67 -22.74
N ASP A 206 -11.85 -14.76 -23.97
CA ASP A 206 -11.37 -13.99 -25.13
C ASP A 206 -12.31 -12.81 -25.45
N ALA A 207 -13.28 -12.51 -24.56
CA ALA A 207 -14.16 -11.37 -24.73
C ALA A 207 -13.36 -10.06 -24.76
N VAL A 208 -13.80 -9.11 -25.58
CA VAL A 208 -13.19 -7.77 -25.69
C VAL A 208 -13.07 -7.15 -24.29
N PRO A 209 -11.89 -6.65 -23.88
CA PRO A 209 -11.72 -6.06 -22.57
C PRO A 209 -12.66 -4.87 -22.33
N ALA A 210 -13.23 -4.79 -21.13
CA ALA A 210 -14.02 -3.66 -20.66
C ALA A 210 -13.28 -2.95 -19.53
N LEU A 211 -13.34 -1.60 -19.51
CA LEU A 211 -12.87 -0.81 -18.38
C LEU A 211 -13.79 -1.06 -17.19
N VAL A 212 -13.24 -1.60 -16.11
CA VAL A 212 -13.99 -1.95 -14.91
C VAL A 212 -13.63 -1.10 -13.71
N ARG A 213 -14.57 -1.01 -12.76
CA ARG A 213 -14.35 -0.58 -11.38
C ARG A 213 -14.88 -1.65 -10.46
N ILE A 214 -14.05 -2.10 -9.52
CA ILE A 214 -14.43 -3.12 -8.54
C ILE A 214 -14.88 -2.42 -7.27
N ALA A 215 -16.16 -2.56 -6.95
CA ALA A 215 -16.79 -2.00 -5.76
C ALA A 215 -17.09 -3.11 -4.76
N GLY A 216 -16.99 -2.82 -3.47
CA GLY A 216 -17.45 -3.76 -2.44
C GLY A 216 -18.97 -3.73 -2.27
N LYS A 217 -19.45 -4.36 -1.20
CA LYS A 217 -20.88 -4.45 -0.84
C LYS A 217 -21.29 -3.53 0.32
N HIS A 218 -20.42 -2.64 0.77
CA HIS A 218 -20.74 -1.69 1.82
C HIS A 218 -21.67 -0.59 1.31
N CYS A 219 -22.45 0.01 2.22
CA CYS A 219 -23.38 1.09 1.90
C CYS A 219 -22.67 2.46 1.84
N GLU A 220 -21.52 2.54 1.19
CA GLU A 220 -20.68 3.74 1.06
C GLU A 220 -20.19 3.86 -0.38
N SER A 221 -20.31 5.04 -1.00
CA SER A 221 -19.95 5.23 -2.41
C SER A 221 -18.44 5.09 -2.65
N GLY A 222 -17.64 5.39 -1.62
CA GLY A 222 -16.18 5.21 -1.60
C GLY A 222 -15.71 3.76 -1.39
N ASP A 223 -16.62 2.79 -1.28
CA ASP A 223 -16.28 1.36 -1.12
C ASP A 223 -15.76 0.75 -2.42
N LEU A 224 -14.52 1.10 -2.77
CA LEU A 224 -13.82 0.65 -3.96
C LEU A 224 -12.63 -0.23 -3.59
N VAL A 225 -12.51 -1.37 -4.26
CA VAL A 225 -11.36 -2.28 -4.14
C VAL A 225 -10.34 -2.02 -5.25
N VAL A 226 -10.81 -1.71 -6.46
CA VAL A 226 -9.99 -1.34 -7.62
C VAL A 226 -10.65 -0.18 -8.36
N LEU A 227 -9.92 0.92 -8.50
CA LEU A 227 -10.44 2.15 -9.08
C LEU A 227 -10.68 2.04 -10.60
N ALA A 228 -9.71 1.45 -11.31
CA ALA A 228 -9.72 1.24 -12.75
C ALA A 228 -8.77 0.11 -13.15
N ASP A 229 -9.28 -0.90 -13.85
CA ASP A 229 -8.47 -1.91 -14.56
C ASP A 229 -9.31 -2.48 -15.73
N TYR A 230 -8.76 -3.44 -16.47
CA TYR A 230 -9.48 -4.12 -17.54
C TYR A 230 -9.73 -5.59 -17.17
N LEU A 231 -10.98 -6.02 -17.35
CA LEU A 231 -11.38 -7.42 -17.33
C LEU A 231 -12.01 -7.80 -18.68
N PRO A 232 -12.10 -9.09 -19.01
CA PRO A 232 -12.93 -9.54 -20.13
C PRO A 232 -14.35 -8.97 -20.03
N GLY A 233 -14.89 -8.49 -21.15
CA GLY A 233 -16.19 -7.83 -21.22
C GLY A 233 -17.38 -8.75 -20.92
N ASP A 234 -17.16 -10.04 -20.70
CA ASP A 234 -18.15 -11.02 -20.29
C ASP A 234 -18.05 -11.38 -18.79
N VAL A 235 -17.35 -10.56 -17.97
CA VAL A 235 -17.39 -10.69 -16.50
C VAL A 235 -18.84 -10.69 -16.01
N ARG A 236 -19.17 -11.63 -15.13
CA ARG A 236 -20.55 -11.91 -14.73
C ARG A 236 -20.64 -12.37 -13.28
N PRO A 237 -21.84 -12.35 -12.67
CA PRO A 237 -22.07 -12.96 -11.36
C PRO A 237 -21.50 -14.38 -11.27
N ASP A 238 -21.05 -14.77 -10.09
CA ASP A 238 -20.38 -16.04 -9.76
C ASP A 238 -18.97 -16.22 -10.34
N ASP A 239 -18.43 -15.28 -11.11
CA ASP A 239 -17.01 -15.27 -11.43
C ASP A 239 -16.17 -15.05 -10.17
N LEU A 240 -15.01 -15.71 -10.11
CA LEU A 240 -14.02 -15.50 -9.05
C LEU A 240 -12.98 -14.48 -9.52
N LEU A 241 -12.86 -13.36 -8.81
CA LEU A 241 -11.83 -12.35 -9.03
C LEU A 241 -10.68 -12.52 -8.05
N ALA A 242 -9.46 -12.23 -8.51
CA ALA A 242 -8.26 -12.15 -7.68
C ALA A 242 -7.67 -10.73 -7.76
N VAL A 243 -7.44 -10.15 -6.59
CA VAL A 243 -6.70 -8.90 -6.41
C VAL A 243 -5.34 -9.24 -5.78
N PRO A 244 -4.22 -9.12 -6.52
CA PRO A 244 -2.90 -9.46 -6.01
C PRO A 244 -2.34 -8.39 -5.08
N ALA A 245 -1.20 -8.70 -4.46
CA ALA A 245 -0.45 -7.78 -3.60
C ALA A 245 -1.21 -7.31 -2.34
N THR A 246 -2.10 -8.14 -1.80
CA THR A 246 -2.94 -7.81 -0.62
C THR A 246 -2.36 -8.32 0.71
N GLY A 247 -1.17 -8.93 0.71
CA GLY A 247 -0.60 -9.49 1.94
C GLY A 247 -0.04 -8.46 2.92
N ALA A 248 0.08 -7.20 2.49
CA ALA A 248 0.55 -6.11 3.34
C ALA A 248 -0.56 -5.10 3.62
N TYR A 249 -0.84 -4.87 4.90
CA TYR A 249 -1.77 -3.86 5.42
C TYR A 249 -3.26 -4.05 5.08
N CYS A 250 -3.68 -4.99 4.22
CA CYS A 250 -5.11 -5.22 3.97
C CYS A 250 -5.76 -5.89 5.18
N TRP A 251 -5.47 -7.18 5.42
CA TRP A 251 -6.02 -7.91 6.58
C TRP A 251 -5.75 -7.18 7.91
N ALA A 252 -4.55 -6.61 8.08
CA ALA A 252 -4.18 -5.89 9.31
C ALA A 252 -5.02 -4.62 9.56
N LEU A 253 -5.57 -4.00 8.51
CA LEU A 253 -6.48 -2.86 8.60
C LEU A 253 -7.96 -3.30 8.51
N ALA A 254 -8.25 -4.60 8.52
CA ALA A 254 -9.60 -5.08 8.35
C ALA A 254 -10.50 -4.64 9.52
N SER A 255 -11.76 -4.36 9.21
CA SER A 255 -12.78 -3.89 10.15
C SER A 255 -14.06 -4.71 10.00
N ASN A 256 -15.01 -4.50 10.91
CA ASN A 256 -16.35 -5.07 10.82
C ASN A 256 -17.38 -4.04 10.38
N TYR A 257 -17.00 -3.13 9.49
CA TYR A 257 -17.93 -2.14 8.94
C TYR A 257 -19.13 -2.85 8.28
N ASN A 258 -20.34 -2.35 8.54
CA ASN A 258 -21.62 -3.03 8.21
C ASN A 258 -21.74 -4.46 8.73
N TRP A 259 -21.09 -4.81 9.86
CA TRP A 259 -21.13 -6.14 10.45
C TRP A 259 -20.63 -7.26 9.52
N ILE A 260 -19.73 -6.94 8.59
CA ILE A 260 -19.08 -7.95 7.76
C ILE A 260 -17.90 -8.55 8.54
N GLY A 261 -17.86 -9.87 8.66
CA GLY A 261 -16.78 -10.57 9.35
C GLY A 261 -15.46 -10.49 8.58
N ARG A 262 -14.33 -10.44 9.29
CA ARG A 262 -13.00 -10.53 8.68
C ARG A 262 -12.83 -11.85 7.92
N PRO A 263 -12.25 -11.83 6.70
CA PRO A 263 -12.12 -13.03 5.89
C PRO A 263 -11.10 -14.02 6.48
N PRO A 264 -11.26 -15.33 6.19
CA PRO A 264 -10.24 -16.32 6.49
C PRO A 264 -8.97 -16.05 5.69
N VAL A 265 -7.82 -16.47 6.23
CA VAL A 265 -6.55 -16.48 5.52
C VAL A 265 -6.09 -17.92 5.33
N VAL A 266 -5.79 -18.29 4.09
CA VAL A 266 -5.36 -19.63 3.71
C VAL A 266 -3.93 -19.57 3.18
N ALA A 267 -3.04 -20.39 3.73
CA ALA A 267 -1.71 -20.62 3.17
C ALA A 267 -1.77 -21.80 2.21
N VAL A 268 -1.14 -21.64 1.04
CA VAL A 268 -0.97 -22.71 0.05
C VAL A 268 0.51 -23.01 -0.12
N ARG A 269 0.88 -24.28 -0.01
CA ARG A 269 2.25 -24.75 -0.21
C ARG A 269 2.22 -26.19 -0.73
N ASP A 270 3.04 -26.48 -1.74
CA ASP A 270 3.22 -27.84 -2.29
C ASP A 270 1.87 -28.53 -2.65
N GLY A 271 0.94 -27.75 -3.24
CA GLY A 271 -0.39 -28.23 -3.63
C GLY A 271 -1.40 -28.41 -2.47
N GLN A 272 -1.01 -28.11 -1.23
CA GLN A 272 -1.86 -28.23 -0.05
C GLN A 272 -2.28 -26.86 0.47
N ALA A 273 -3.57 -26.75 0.85
CA ALA A 273 -4.15 -25.56 1.44
C ALA A 273 -4.42 -25.76 2.93
N ARG A 274 -4.11 -24.76 3.76
CA ARG A 274 -4.40 -24.76 5.20
C ARG A 274 -4.88 -23.38 5.64
N VAL A 275 -5.99 -23.35 6.37
CA VAL A 275 -6.44 -22.14 7.06
C VAL A 275 -5.42 -21.77 8.14
N ILE A 276 -4.87 -20.57 8.07
CA ILE A 276 -3.92 -20.01 9.07
C ILE A 276 -4.58 -18.98 9.97
N VAL A 277 -5.65 -18.34 9.50
CA VAL A 277 -6.55 -17.49 10.29
C VAL A 277 -7.96 -17.87 9.89
N ARG A 278 -8.79 -18.28 10.85
CA ARG A 278 -10.21 -18.56 10.57
C ARG A 278 -10.94 -17.24 10.28
N GLY A 279 -11.95 -17.30 9.41
CA GLY A 279 -12.87 -16.19 9.22
C GLY A 279 -13.72 -15.95 10.46
N GLU A 280 -14.20 -14.74 10.61
CA GLU A 280 -15.17 -14.40 11.64
C GLU A 280 -16.58 -14.87 11.27
N THR A 281 -17.36 -15.17 12.29
CA THR A 281 -18.75 -15.61 12.22
C THR A 281 -19.66 -14.57 12.88
N GLU A 282 -20.97 -14.67 12.69
CA GLU A 282 -21.95 -13.84 13.41
C GLU A 282 -21.77 -13.96 14.94
N ALA A 283 -21.39 -15.14 15.44
CA ALA A 283 -21.12 -15.32 16.87
C ALA A 283 -19.89 -14.54 17.35
N ASP A 284 -18.85 -14.39 16.53
CA ASP A 284 -17.68 -13.57 16.88
C ASP A 284 -18.04 -12.08 16.94
N LEU A 285 -18.89 -11.66 16.01
CA LEU A 285 -19.40 -10.29 15.94
C LEU A 285 -20.22 -9.94 17.19
N LEU A 286 -21.11 -10.85 17.60
CA LEU A 286 -22.01 -10.66 18.75
C LEU A 286 -21.37 -11.00 20.10
N ALA A 287 -20.12 -11.45 20.15
CA ALA A 287 -19.46 -11.90 21.39
C ALA A 287 -19.26 -10.80 22.45
N ARG A 288 -19.58 -9.54 22.14
CA ARG A 288 -19.49 -8.39 23.06
C ARG A 288 -20.81 -8.04 23.74
N ASP A 289 -21.91 -8.62 23.28
CA ASP A 289 -23.26 -8.43 23.84
C ASP A 289 -23.52 -9.44 24.98
#